data_AF-A0A508T8H2-F1
#
_entry.id   AF-A0A508T8H2-F1
#
_cell.length_a   1.000
_cell.length_b   1.000
_cell.length_c   1.000
_cell.angle_alpha   90.00
_cell.angle_beta   90.00
_cell.angle_gamma   90.00
#
_symmetry.space_group_name_H-M   'P 1'
#
loop_
_entity.id
_entity.type
_entity.pdbx_description
1 polymer ?
#
loop_
_entity_poly.entity_id
_entity_poly.type
_entity_poly.pdbx_seq_one_letter_code
_entity_poly.pdbx_strand_id
1 'polypeptide(L)'
;MKDLKTRSANSPKTGLHRGTTGYAINFFRSDILVNLQLDLKRLEKSGIDEDVCRKIRELLSALVSAASAEPKGSFWGRAVHEVLRDYESTYREWNNVKGSDAQAAQKRDELLSRLQDLRHSIANVCRRNAHSLSEAHDLELITAINEALKEAIKAVPGTFSALTKSAERFAARALT
;
A
#
# COMPACT_ATOMS: atom_id res chain seq x y z
N MET A 1 -19.82 -29.12 41.45
CA MET A 1 -19.81 -29.41 40.00
C MET A 1 -19.31 -28.16 39.31
N LYS A 2 -18.13 -28.20 38.69
CA LYS A 2 -17.48 -27.03 38.09
C LYS A 2 -17.77 -27.01 36.59
N ASP A 3 -18.27 -25.88 36.10
CA ASP A 3 -18.57 -25.62 34.70
C ASP A 3 -17.37 -25.85 33.78
N LEU A 4 -17.53 -26.76 32.83
CA LEU A 4 -16.67 -26.91 31.67
C LEU A 4 -17.03 -25.83 30.65
N LYS A 5 -16.40 -24.66 30.76
CA LYS A 5 -16.33 -23.70 29.65
C LYS A 5 -15.43 -24.30 28.56
N THR A 6 -16.07 -24.87 27.55
CA THR A 6 -15.45 -25.27 26.29
C THR A 6 -14.75 -24.05 25.69
N ARG A 7 -13.42 -24.05 25.72
CA ARG A 7 -12.60 -23.11 24.94
C ARG A 7 -12.88 -23.39 23.47
N SER A 8 -13.64 -22.53 22.83
CA SER A 8 -13.77 -22.52 21.37
C SER A 8 -12.38 -22.45 20.77
N ALA A 9 -12.02 -23.48 20.00
CA ALA A 9 -10.76 -23.53 19.27
C ALA A 9 -10.71 -22.33 18.31
N ASN A 10 -9.62 -21.57 18.36
CA ASN A 10 -9.31 -20.57 17.34
C ASN A 10 -9.16 -21.29 16.00
N SER A 11 -10.21 -21.32 15.19
CA SER A 11 -10.11 -21.65 13.78
C SER A 11 -9.04 -20.74 13.13
N PRO A 12 -8.20 -21.24 12.22
CA PRO A 12 -7.31 -20.38 11.45
C PRO A 12 -8.15 -19.29 10.80
N LYS A 13 -7.70 -18.02 10.86
CA LYS A 13 -8.35 -16.93 10.11
C LYS A 13 -8.22 -17.25 8.62
N THR A 14 -9.23 -17.90 8.05
CA THR A 14 -9.37 -18.15 6.63
C THR A 14 -9.13 -16.84 5.88
N GLY A 15 -8.31 -16.87 4.82
CA GLY A 15 -8.02 -15.72 3.97
C GLY A 15 -6.84 -14.81 4.33
N LEU A 16 -6.00 -15.17 5.32
CA LEU A 16 -4.67 -14.57 5.52
C LEU A 16 -3.51 -15.49 5.08
N HIS A 17 -3.79 -16.42 4.16
CA HIS A 17 -2.80 -17.35 3.61
C HIS A 17 -2.29 -16.84 2.26
N ARG A 18 -1.13 -17.30 1.82
CA ARG A 18 -0.58 -16.90 0.52
C ARG A 18 -1.57 -17.23 -0.61
N GLY A 19 -1.57 -16.42 -1.67
CA GLY A 19 -2.51 -16.55 -2.77
C GLY A 19 -3.91 -15.97 -2.51
N THR A 20 -4.19 -15.39 -1.33
CA THR A 20 -5.47 -14.73 -1.04
C THR A 20 -5.38 -13.21 -1.09
N THR A 21 -6.49 -12.56 -1.43
CA THR A 21 -6.59 -11.09 -1.48
C THR A 21 -6.32 -10.47 -0.11
N GLY A 22 -6.85 -11.09 0.95
CA GLY A 22 -6.56 -10.70 2.33
C GLY A 22 -5.06 -10.73 2.69
N TYR A 23 -4.30 -11.74 2.23
CA TYR A 23 -2.85 -11.78 2.42
C TYR A 23 -2.13 -10.71 1.60
N ALA A 24 -2.49 -10.55 0.33
CA ALA A 24 -1.88 -9.57 -0.55
C ALA A 24 -2.07 -8.14 -0.03
N ILE A 25 -3.29 -7.78 0.38
CA ILE A 25 -3.59 -6.46 0.95
C ILE A 25 -2.89 -6.27 2.29
N ASN A 26 -2.82 -7.32 3.11
CA ASN A 26 -2.09 -7.28 4.36
C ASN A 26 -0.59 -7.03 4.14
N PHE A 27 0.01 -7.71 3.15
CA PHE A 27 1.41 -7.52 2.78
C PHE A 27 1.63 -6.10 2.23
N PHE A 28 0.75 -5.63 1.36
CA PHE A 28 0.80 -4.29 0.79
C PHE A 28 0.85 -3.21 1.88
N ARG A 29 -0.09 -3.26 2.84
CA ARG A 29 -0.11 -2.27 3.95
C ARG A 29 1.09 -2.35 4.87
N SER A 30 1.63 -3.56 5.12
CA SER A 30 2.65 -3.78 6.15
C SER A 30 4.08 -3.71 5.63
N ASP A 31 4.27 -3.92 4.33
CA ASP A 31 5.60 -3.99 3.72
C ASP A 31 5.71 -2.97 2.57
N ILE A 32 4.86 -3.01 1.55
CA ILE A 32 5.00 -2.14 0.36
C ILE A 32 4.92 -0.65 0.74
N LEU A 33 3.85 -0.22 1.42
CA LEU A 33 3.70 1.18 1.81
C LEU A 33 4.75 1.64 2.83
N VAL A 34 5.22 0.73 3.69
CA VAL A 34 6.27 1.05 4.67
C VAL A 34 7.59 1.33 3.96
N ASN A 35 7.97 0.49 3.01
CA ASN A 35 9.22 0.64 2.27
C ASN A 35 9.17 1.81 1.28
N LEU A 36 8.01 2.10 0.67
CA LEU A 36 7.82 3.34 -0.09
C LEU A 36 8.10 4.56 0.79
N GLN A 37 7.52 4.63 1.99
CA GLN A 37 7.77 5.73 2.93
C GLN A 37 9.27 5.87 3.30
N LEU A 38 9.97 4.76 3.50
CA LEU A 38 11.40 4.77 3.82
C LEU A 38 12.22 5.37 2.68
N ASP A 39 11.94 4.99 1.44
CA ASP A 39 12.63 5.54 0.27
C ASP A 39 12.28 7.03 0.09
N LEU A 40 11.02 7.44 0.27
CA LEU A 40 10.63 8.86 0.21
C LEU A 40 11.34 9.71 1.27
N LYS A 41 11.50 9.19 2.49
CA LYS A 41 12.24 9.87 3.56
C LYS A 41 13.70 10.07 3.19
N ARG A 42 14.33 9.09 2.52
CA ARG A 42 15.72 9.24 2.03
C ARG A 42 15.82 10.32 0.96
N LEU A 43 14.80 10.45 0.12
CA LEU A 43 14.77 11.35 -1.03
C LEU A 43 14.21 12.75 -0.70
N GLU A 44 13.86 13.00 0.56
CA GLU A 44 13.28 14.25 1.05
C GLU A 44 14.14 15.49 0.74
N LYS A 45 15.47 15.39 0.78
CA LYS A 45 16.33 16.55 0.52
C LYS A 45 16.44 16.91 -0.96
N SER A 46 16.41 15.90 -1.83
CA SER A 46 16.64 16.04 -3.26
C SER A 46 15.35 16.08 -4.07
N GLY A 47 14.22 15.64 -3.50
CA GLY A 47 13.08 15.21 -4.27
C GLY A 47 13.42 14.00 -5.15
N ILE A 48 12.60 13.78 -6.17
CA ILE A 48 12.77 12.72 -7.16
C ILE A 48 12.59 13.29 -8.57
N ASP A 49 13.18 12.59 -9.53
CA ASP A 49 12.99 12.88 -10.94
C ASP A 49 11.53 12.68 -11.35
N GLU A 50 11.07 13.47 -12.34
CA GLU A 50 9.67 13.48 -12.75
C GLU A 50 9.22 12.17 -13.41
N ASP A 51 10.11 11.49 -14.14
CA ASP A 51 9.82 10.18 -14.74
C ASP A 51 9.65 9.10 -13.67
N VAL A 52 10.53 9.14 -12.66
CA VAL A 52 10.46 8.28 -11.46
C VAL A 52 9.15 8.53 -10.71
N CYS A 53 8.80 9.81 -10.50
CA CYS A 53 7.55 10.18 -9.84
C CYS A 53 6.33 9.66 -10.60
N ARG A 54 6.31 9.82 -11.93
CA ARG A 54 5.21 9.37 -12.79
C ARG A 54 4.96 7.86 -12.60
N LYS A 55 6.02 7.06 -12.50
CA LYS A 55 5.91 5.61 -12.31
C LYS A 55 5.33 5.20 -10.96
N ILE A 56 5.72 5.89 -9.88
CA ILE A 56 5.10 5.68 -8.56
C ILE A 56 3.64 6.14 -8.56
N ARG A 57 3.31 7.21 -9.29
CA ARG A 57 1.91 7.63 -9.46
C ARG A 57 1.10 6.56 -10.19
N GLU A 58 1.59 6.05 -11.32
CA GLU A 58 0.94 4.96 -12.07
C GLU A 58 0.67 3.74 -11.17
N LEU A 59 1.63 3.35 -10.32
CA LEU A 59 1.45 2.32 -9.31
C LEU A 59 0.32 2.66 -8.32
N LEU A 60 0.34 3.87 -7.75
CA LEU A 60 -0.68 4.31 -6.79
C LEU A 60 -2.08 4.40 -7.45
N SER A 61 -2.17 4.89 -8.69
CA SER A 61 -3.43 4.94 -9.45
C SER A 61 -3.94 3.53 -9.74
N ALA A 62 -3.07 2.60 -10.13
CA ALA A 62 -3.44 1.20 -10.35
C ALA A 62 -4.04 0.58 -9.08
N LEU A 63 -3.45 0.86 -7.91
CA LEU A 63 -3.97 0.43 -6.60
C LEU A 63 -5.33 1.03 -6.26
N VAL A 64 -5.53 2.32 -6.57
CA VAL A 64 -6.82 3.01 -6.40
C VAL A 64 -7.89 2.36 -7.29
N SER A 65 -7.58 2.12 -8.57
CA SER A 65 -8.48 1.46 -9.52
C SER A 65 -8.82 0.05 -9.07
N ALA A 66 -7.83 -0.72 -8.64
CA ALA A 66 -7.97 -2.03 -8.04
C ALA A 66 -8.95 -2.04 -6.84
N ALA A 67 -8.76 -1.13 -5.89
CA ALA A 67 -9.64 -1.01 -4.72
C ALA A 67 -11.07 -0.60 -5.09
N SER A 68 -11.26 0.08 -6.23
CA SER A 68 -12.57 0.52 -6.72
C SER A 68 -13.34 -0.56 -7.51
N ALA A 69 -12.65 -1.62 -7.98
CA ALA A 69 -13.22 -2.68 -8.82
C ALA A 69 -14.00 -3.75 -8.04
N GLU A 70 -13.86 -3.80 -6.72
CA GLU A 70 -14.69 -4.65 -5.85
C GLU A 70 -16.19 -4.36 -6.02
N PRO A 71 -17.08 -5.35 -5.80
CA PRO A 71 -18.51 -5.21 -6.01
C PRO A 71 -19.07 -3.94 -5.34
N LYS A 72 -19.71 -3.10 -6.16
CA LYS A 72 -20.37 -1.86 -5.73
C LYS A 72 -21.30 -2.14 -4.54
N GLY A 73 -20.85 -1.80 -3.34
CA GLY A 73 -21.60 -2.06 -2.11
C GLY A 73 -20.75 -2.37 -0.89
N SER A 74 -19.47 -2.76 -1.05
CA SER A 74 -18.60 -2.94 0.11
C SER A 74 -18.18 -1.57 0.69
N PHE A 75 -18.56 -1.31 1.95
CA PHE A 75 -18.10 -0.15 2.72
C PHE A 75 -16.56 -0.04 2.72
N TRP A 76 -15.89 -1.20 2.61
CA TRP A 76 -14.46 -1.33 2.47
C TRP A 76 -13.90 -0.66 1.21
N GLY A 77 -14.44 -0.98 0.03
CA GLY A 77 -13.93 -0.48 -1.25
C GLY A 77 -13.95 1.04 -1.29
N ARG A 78 -15.03 1.66 -0.80
CA ARG A 78 -15.14 3.12 -0.69
C ARG A 78 -14.11 3.71 0.28
N ALA A 79 -13.98 3.16 1.48
CA ALA A 79 -13.07 3.68 2.51
C ALA A 79 -11.59 3.54 2.09
N VAL A 80 -11.21 2.43 1.45
CA VAL A 80 -9.84 2.26 0.94
C VAL A 80 -9.58 3.17 -0.26
N HIS A 81 -10.53 3.27 -1.18
CA HIS A 81 -10.43 4.14 -2.35
C HIS A 81 -10.23 5.61 -1.93
N GLU A 82 -11.02 6.12 -0.98
CA GLU A 82 -10.90 7.50 -0.49
C GLU A 82 -9.50 7.76 0.12
N VAL A 83 -9.01 6.89 0.99
CA VAL A 83 -7.71 7.08 1.64
C VAL A 83 -6.54 6.90 0.66
N LEU A 84 -6.62 5.94 -0.29
CA LEU A 84 -5.59 5.77 -1.32
C LEU A 84 -5.54 6.97 -2.27
N ARG A 85 -6.68 7.53 -2.66
CA ARG A 85 -6.74 8.75 -3.48
C ARG A 85 -6.12 9.94 -2.76
N ASP A 86 -6.38 10.09 -1.46
CA ASP A 86 -5.77 11.15 -0.66
C ASP A 86 -4.24 10.95 -0.54
N TYR A 87 -3.79 9.69 -0.44
CA TYR A 87 -2.37 9.34 -0.45
C TYR A 87 -1.71 9.71 -1.79
N GLU A 88 -2.31 9.32 -2.91
CA GLU A 88 -1.84 9.66 -4.26
C GLU A 88 -1.76 11.19 -4.47
N SER A 89 -2.80 11.91 -4.05
CA SER A 89 -2.84 13.38 -4.15
C SER A 89 -1.74 14.04 -3.31
N THR A 90 -1.54 13.58 -2.07
CA THR A 90 -0.50 14.09 -1.18
C THR A 90 0.90 13.78 -1.72
N TYR A 91 1.09 12.60 -2.33
CA TYR A 91 2.34 12.22 -2.97
C TYR A 91 2.66 13.13 -4.17
N ARG A 92 1.64 13.45 -4.97
CA ARG A 92 1.79 14.41 -6.07
C ARG A 92 2.19 15.80 -5.55
N GLU A 93 1.58 16.26 -4.46
CA GLU A 93 1.95 17.54 -3.83
C GLU A 93 3.42 17.50 -3.36
N TRP A 94 3.83 16.40 -2.71
CA TRP A 94 5.21 16.21 -2.23
C TRP A 94 6.24 16.34 -3.37
N ASN A 95 5.95 15.75 -4.53
CA ASN A 95 6.82 15.82 -5.70
C ASN A 95 6.84 17.20 -6.39
N ASN A 96 5.77 17.97 -6.26
CA ASN A 96 5.68 19.32 -6.83
C ASN A 96 6.50 20.34 -6.06
N VAL A 97 6.94 20.02 -4.84
CA VAL A 97 7.87 20.86 -4.07
C VAL A 97 9.26 20.79 -4.69
N LYS A 98 9.60 21.82 -5.48
CA LYS A 98 10.92 21.96 -6.13
C LYS A 98 11.90 22.73 -5.24
N GLY A 99 13.19 22.58 -5.54
CA GLY A 99 14.27 23.26 -4.83
C GLY A 99 14.87 22.45 -3.68
N SER A 100 16.08 22.82 -3.28
CA SER A 100 16.87 22.19 -2.21
C SER A 100 17.09 23.11 -1.01
N ASP A 101 16.40 24.25 -0.96
CA ASP A 101 16.45 25.15 0.19
C ASP A 101 15.70 24.58 1.41
N ALA A 102 15.88 25.24 2.56
CA ALA A 102 15.29 24.80 3.82
C ALA A 102 13.74 24.82 3.79
N GLN A 103 13.14 25.72 3.02
CA GLN A 103 11.69 25.84 2.92
C GLN A 103 11.09 24.67 2.11
N ALA A 104 11.72 24.32 1.00
CA ALA A 104 11.35 23.18 0.17
C ALA A 104 11.52 21.85 0.94
N ALA A 105 12.61 21.71 1.71
CA ALA A 105 12.83 20.55 2.57
C ALA A 105 11.75 20.45 3.66
N GLN A 106 11.49 21.53 4.38
CA GLN A 106 10.44 21.57 5.42
C GLN A 106 9.07 21.23 4.86
N LYS A 107 8.70 21.77 3.69
CA LYS A 107 7.41 21.46 3.05
C LYS A 107 7.32 19.98 2.63
N ARG A 108 8.42 19.39 2.15
CA ARG A 108 8.48 17.95 1.87
C ARG A 108 8.35 17.12 3.14
N ASP A 109 8.96 17.50 4.25
CA ASP A 109 8.82 16.82 5.54
C ASP A 109 7.37 16.85 6.08
N GLU A 110 6.71 18.01 5.99
CA GLU A 110 5.29 18.15 6.37
C GLU A 110 4.39 17.21 5.54
N LEU A 111 4.60 17.16 4.23
CA LEU A 111 3.86 16.28 3.33
C LEU A 111 4.20 14.81 3.56
N LEU A 112 5.46 14.50 3.92
CA LEU A 112 5.89 13.15 4.28
C LEU A 112 5.20 12.67 5.56
N SER A 113 5.05 13.56 6.54
CA SER A 113 4.29 13.29 7.78
C SER A 113 2.82 13.00 7.46
N ARG A 114 2.20 13.78 6.57
CA ARG A 114 0.82 13.51 6.11
C ARG A 114 0.70 12.18 5.37
N LEU A 115 1.67 11.83 4.52
CA LEU A 115 1.72 10.50 3.87
C LEU A 115 1.82 9.38 4.92
N GLN A 116 2.57 9.59 6.00
CA GLN A 116 2.66 8.63 7.09
C GLN A 116 1.32 8.41 7.81
N ASP A 117 0.55 9.49 8.05
CA ASP A 117 -0.77 9.41 8.66
C ASP A 117 -1.81 8.74 7.74
N LEU A 118 -1.75 9.02 6.44
CA LEU A 118 -2.57 8.36 5.44
C LEU A 118 -2.23 6.86 5.36
N ARG A 119 -0.95 6.49 5.41
CA ARG A 119 -0.53 5.07 5.52
C ARG A 119 -1.12 4.40 6.76
N HIS A 120 -1.12 5.07 7.91
CA HIS A 120 -1.75 4.54 9.13
C HIS A 120 -3.26 4.37 8.95
N SER A 121 -3.91 5.32 8.28
CA SER A 121 -5.33 5.26 7.94
C SER A 121 -5.63 4.07 7.02
N ILE A 122 -4.84 3.83 5.97
CA ILE A 122 -4.95 2.64 5.11
C ILE A 122 -4.83 1.37 5.95
N ALA A 123 -3.81 1.30 6.80
CA ALA A 123 -3.61 0.13 7.66
C ALA A 123 -4.80 -0.13 8.60
N ASN A 124 -5.41 0.92 9.15
CA ASN A 124 -6.58 0.82 10.00
C ASN A 124 -7.83 0.39 9.23
N VAL A 125 -8.07 0.93 8.04
CA VAL A 125 -9.18 0.52 7.17
C VAL A 125 -9.03 -0.95 6.78
N CYS A 126 -7.84 -1.39 6.35
CA CYS A 126 -7.57 -2.80 6.04
C CYS A 126 -7.80 -3.72 7.24
N ARG A 127 -7.38 -3.33 8.46
CA ARG A 127 -7.60 -4.13 9.68
C ARG A 127 -9.09 -4.26 10.03
N ARG A 128 -9.84 -3.16 9.96
CA ARG A 128 -11.27 -3.13 10.30
C ARG A 128 -12.11 -4.00 9.36
N ASN A 129 -11.65 -4.16 8.12
CA ASN A 129 -12.36 -4.89 7.07
C ASN A 129 -11.65 -6.19 6.68
N ALA A 130 -10.73 -6.69 7.52
CA ALA A 130 -9.93 -7.87 7.20
C ALA A 130 -10.78 -9.11 6.90
N HIS A 131 -11.97 -9.21 7.50
CA HIS A 131 -12.92 -10.30 7.23
C HIS A 131 -13.50 -10.24 5.81
N SER A 132 -13.98 -9.07 5.39
CA SER A 132 -14.50 -8.89 4.03
C SER A 132 -13.41 -9.13 2.98
N LEU A 133 -12.16 -8.78 3.32
CA LEU A 133 -11.00 -9.02 2.47
C LEU A 133 -10.56 -10.48 2.38
N SER A 134 -10.78 -11.26 3.44
CA SER A 134 -10.47 -12.70 3.41
C SER A 134 -11.43 -13.49 2.53
N GLU A 135 -12.64 -12.98 2.33
CA GLU A 135 -13.70 -13.62 1.54
C GLU A 135 -13.67 -13.19 0.06
N ALA A 136 -13.08 -12.03 -0.24
CA ALA A 136 -12.75 -11.64 -1.59
C ALA A 136 -11.61 -12.54 -2.12
N HIS A 137 -11.91 -13.35 -3.12
CA HIS A 137 -10.94 -14.19 -3.81
C HIS A 137 -10.67 -13.64 -5.21
N ASP A 138 -10.14 -12.42 -5.26
CA ASP A 138 -9.81 -11.75 -6.52
C ASP A 138 -8.32 -11.92 -6.84
N LEU A 139 -8.00 -13.02 -7.53
CA LEU A 139 -6.66 -13.30 -8.04
C LEU A 139 -6.23 -12.29 -9.13
N GLU A 140 -7.19 -11.71 -9.87
CA GLU A 140 -6.90 -10.71 -10.91
C GLU A 140 -6.39 -9.42 -10.26
N LEU A 141 -7.00 -8.99 -9.17
CA LEU A 141 -6.54 -7.87 -8.34
C LEU A 141 -5.11 -8.07 -7.83
N ILE A 142 -4.79 -9.24 -7.26
CA ILE A 142 -3.44 -9.54 -6.76
C ILE A 142 -2.42 -9.50 -7.90
N THR A 143 -2.80 -10.01 -9.07
CA THR A 143 -1.97 -10.02 -10.28
C THR A 143 -1.72 -8.61 -10.78
N ALA A 144 -2.76 -7.78 -10.88
CA ALA A 144 -2.64 -6.37 -11.30
C ALA A 144 -1.74 -5.55 -10.36
N ILE A 145 -1.86 -5.74 -9.05
CA ILE A 145 -0.98 -5.09 -8.06
C ILE A 145 0.48 -5.53 -8.28
N ASN A 146 0.71 -6.82 -8.48
CA ASN A 146 2.05 -7.36 -8.70
C ASN A 146 2.67 -6.84 -10.01
N GLU A 147 1.89 -6.75 -11.08
CA GLU A 147 2.34 -6.21 -12.38
C GLU A 147 2.69 -4.73 -12.26
N ALA A 148 1.81 -3.91 -11.67
CA ALA A 148 2.08 -2.49 -11.42
C ALA A 148 3.35 -2.29 -10.57
N LEU A 149 3.56 -3.12 -9.54
CA LEU A 149 4.78 -3.09 -8.74
C LEU A 149 6.03 -3.41 -9.58
N LYS A 150 5.98 -4.47 -10.38
CA LYS A 150 7.10 -4.87 -11.26
C LYS A 150 7.45 -3.79 -12.27
N GLU A 151 6.44 -3.18 -12.90
CA GLU A 151 6.64 -2.12 -13.88
C GLU A 151 7.24 -0.86 -13.24
N ALA A 152 6.69 -0.42 -12.10
CA ALA A 152 7.19 0.74 -11.39
C ALA A 152 8.66 0.55 -10.99
N ILE A 153 9.02 -0.62 -10.47
CA ILE A 153 10.38 -0.92 -10.01
C ILE A 153 11.39 -1.04 -11.15
N LYS A 154 11.02 -1.69 -12.26
CA LYS A 154 11.89 -1.76 -13.45
C LYS A 154 12.25 -0.38 -13.98
N ALA A 155 11.34 0.58 -13.83
CA ALA A 155 11.54 1.94 -14.32
C ALA A 155 12.40 2.82 -13.38
N VAL A 156 12.64 2.40 -12.14
CA VAL A 156 13.35 3.22 -11.13
C VAL A 156 14.48 2.45 -10.42
N PRO A 157 15.39 1.80 -11.18
CA PRO A 157 16.42 0.94 -10.60
C PRO A 157 17.34 1.72 -9.67
N GLY A 158 17.45 1.26 -8.42
CA GLY A 158 18.32 1.88 -7.40
C GLY A 158 17.71 3.09 -6.67
N THR A 159 16.74 3.80 -7.25
CA THR A 159 16.08 4.96 -6.61
C THR A 159 15.18 4.55 -5.45
N PHE A 160 14.44 3.44 -5.61
CA PHE A 160 13.50 2.91 -4.62
C PHE A 160 13.96 1.53 -4.12
N SER A 161 15.17 1.47 -3.57
CA SER A 161 15.81 0.21 -3.18
C SER A 161 15.05 -0.59 -2.11
N ALA A 162 14.36 0.08 -1.18
CA ALA A 162 13.62 -0.60 -0.13
C ALA A 162 12.31 -1.17 -0.69
N LEU A 163 11.59 -0.37 -1.48
CA LEU A 163 10.37 -0.78 -2.17
C LEU A 163 10.64 -1.92 -3.16
N THR A 164 11.77 -1.88 -3.87
CA THR A 164 12.22 -2.95 -4.79
C THR A 164 12.27 -4.30 -4.08
N LYS A 165 13.00 -4.37 -2.96
CA LYS A 165 13.10 -5.59 -2.14
C LYS A 165 11.74 -6.03 -1.59
N SER A 166 10.86 -5.09 -1.27
CA SER A 166 9.51 -5.37 -0.77
C SER A 166 8.62 -6.00 -1.85
N ALA A 167 8.68 -5.50 -3.08
CA ALA A 167 7.91 -6.07 -4.18
C ALA A 167 8.45 -7.43 -4.64
N GLU A 168 9.76 -7.67 -4.61
CA GLU A 168 10.32 -9.01 -4.85
C GLU A 168 9.77 -10.02 -3.83
N ARG A 169 9.70 -9.63 -2.55
CA ARG A 169 9.06 -10.45 -1.52
C ARG A 169 7.55 -10.62 -1.77
N PHE A 170 6.86 -9.59 -2.24
CA PHE A 170 5.44 -9.66 -2.60
C PHE A 170 5.23 -10.66 -3.74
N ALA A 171 5.97 -10.55 -4.84
CA ALA A 171 5.88 -11.45 -5.98
C ALA A 171 6.15 -12.91 -5.57
N ALA A 172 7.12 -13.15 -4.69
CA ALA A 172 7.50 -14.49 -4.23
C ALA A 172 6.58 -15.08 -3.14
N ARG A 173 5.66 -14.30 -2.56
CA ARG A 173 4.86 -14.74 -1.40
C ARG A 173 3.37 -14.51 -1.54
N ALA A 174 2.93 -13.53 -2.32
CA ALA A 174 1.54 -13.18 -2.49
C ALA A 174 0.85 -14.02 -3.57
N LEU A 175 1.60 -14.51 -4.56
CA LEU A 175 1.08 -15.27 -5.71
C LEU A 175 1.29 -16.79 -5.63
N THR A 176 2.03 -17.28 -4.64
CA THR A 176 2.40 -18.70 -4.44
C THR A 176 2.03 -19.18 -3.06
#